data_AF-A0A6G3QH61-F1
#
_entry.id   AF-A0A6G3QH61-F1
#
_cell.length_a   1.000
_cell.length_b   1.000
_cell.length_c   1.000
_cell.angle_alpha   90.00
_cell.angle_beta   90.00
_cell.angle_gamma   90.00
#
_symmetry.space_group_name_H-M   'P 1'
#
loop_
_entity.id
_entity.type
_entity.pdbx_description
1 polymer ?
#
loop_
_entity_poly.entity_id
_entity_poly.type
_entity_poly.pdbx_seq_one_letter_code
_entity_poly.pdbx_strand_id
1 'polypeptide(L)' 'MSTICRFIHAEKANYTVTLLCKVMKTARSTYYAWVAGRKAREARRRDDEALAHEITVIHLASRHN' A
#
# COMPACT_ATOMS: atom_id res chain seq x y z
N MET A 1 -5.98 9.00 2.06
CA MET A 1 -6.41 8.41 0.75
C MET A 1 -6.11 6.91 0.63
N SER A 2 -4.89 6.45 0.95
CA SER A 2 -4.50 5.02 0.86
C SER A 2 -5.39 4.07 1.68
N THR A 3 -5.78 4.47 2.90
CA THR A 3 -6.62 3.67 3.81
C THR A 3 -8.01 3.38 3.25
N ILE A 4 -8.68 4.40 2.69
CA ILE A 4 -10.01 4.27 2.07
C ILE A 4 -9.93 3.34 0.86
N CYS A 5 -8.97 3.53 -0.04
CA CYS A 5 -8.86 2.68 -1.23
C CYS A 5 -8.52 1.23 -0.87
N ARG A 6 -7.73 1.00 0.19
CA ARG A 6 -7.45 -0.33 0.74
C ARG A 6 -8.70 -1.00 1.31
N PHE A 7 -9.52 -0.26 2.06
CA PHE A 7 -10.81 -0.75 2.55
C PHE A 7 -11.74 -1.13 1.39
N ILE A 8 -11.91 -0.23 0.42
CA ILE A 8 -12.73 -0.49 -0.78
C ILE A 8 -12.21 -1.73 -1.52
N HIS A 9 -10.90 -1.92 -1.59
CA HIS A 9 -10.31 -3.08 -2.27
C HIS A 9 -10.51 -4.40 -1.51
N ALA A 10 -10.54 -4.37 -0.17
CA ALA A 10 -10.83 -5.55 0.64
C ALA A 10 -12.31 -5.95 0.50
N GLU A 11 -13.22 -4.97 0.51
CA GLU A 11 -14.66 -5.20 0.50
C GLU A 11 -15.28 -5.37 -0.90
N LYS A 12 -14.50 -5.18 -1.98
CA LYS A 12 -15.00 -5.27 -3.36
C LYS A 12 -15.59 -6.64 -3.73
N ALA A 13 -15.26 -7.69 -2.97
CA ALA A 13 -15.80 -9.03 -3.14
C ALA A 13 -17.23 -9.16 -2.60
N ASN A 14 -17.57 -8.34 -1.59
CA ASN A 14 -18.86 -8.34 -0.91
C ASN A 14 -19.80 -7.27 -1.49
N TYR A 15 -19.25 -6.14 -1.96
CA TYR A 15 -20.01 -4.99 -2.42
C TYR A 15 -19.45 -4.39 -3.71
N THR A 16 -20.30 -3.71 -4.48
CA THR A 16 -19.85 -3.01 -5.69
C THR A 16 -18.94 -1.84 -5.33
N VAL A 17 -17.87 -1.66 -6.11
CA VAL A 17 -16.92 -0.54 -5.95
C VAL A 17 -17.64 0.81 -6.02
N THR A 18 -18.66 0.94 -6.86
CA THR A 18 -19.46 2.16 -6.97
C THR A 18 -20.17 2.51 -5.66
N LEU A 19 -20.78 1.52 -5.00
CA LEU A 19 -21.44 1.71 -3.70
C LEU A 19 -20.40 2.10 -2.64
N LEU A 20 -19.30 1.36 -2.56
CA LEU A 20 -18.23 1.63 -1.59
C LEU A 20 -17.61 3.01 -1.79
N CYS A 21 -17.35 3.43 -3.03
CA CYS A 21 -16.86 4.78 -3.34
C CYS A 21 -17.86 5.87 -2.89
N LYS A 22 -19.16 5.65 -3.09
CA LYS A 22 -20.22 6.58 -2.68
C LYS A 22 -20.31 6.70 -1.16
N VAL A 23 -20.30 5.57 -0.44
CA VAL A 23 -20.36 5.53 1.04
C VAL A 23 -19.14 6.21 1.65
N MET A 24 -17.95 5.94 1.10
CA MET A 24 -16.70 6.52 1.57
C MET A 24 -16.44 7.94 1.06
N LYS A 25 -17.40 8.56 0.34
CA LYS A 25 -17.30 9.90 -0.26
C LYS A 25 -16.01 10.10 -1.05
N THR A 26 -15.60 9.09 -1.83
CA THR A 26 -14.39 9.13 -2.65
C THR A 26 -14.71 8.99 -4.13
N ALA A 27 -13.92 9.65 -4.97
CA ALA A 27 -14.08 9.54 -6.42
C ALA A 27 -13.65 8.15 -6.92
N ARG A 28 -14.40 7.61 -7.89
CA ARG A 28 -14.05 6.34 -8.57
C ARG A 28 -12.68 6.43 -9.24
N SER A 29 -12.33 7.60 -9.79
CA SER A 29 -11.01 7.85 -10.39
C SER A 29 -9.88 7.68 -9.39
N THR A 30 -10.04 8.15 -8.15
CA THR A 30 -9.07 7.97 -7.07
C THR A 30 -8.84 6.49 -6.76
N TYR A 31 -9.91 5.70 -6.70
CA TYR A 31 -9.79 4.25 -6.48
C TYR A 31 -9.01 3.57 -7.62
N TYR A 32 -9.38 3.82 -8.88
CA TYR A 32 -8.70 3.17 -10.01
C TYR A 32 -7.25 3.65 -10.18
N ALA A 33 -6.96 4.94 -9.97
CA ALA A 33 -5.59 5.45 -9.93
C ALA A 33 -4.77 4.78 -8.80
N TRP A 34 -5.40 4.57 -7.65
CA TRP A 34 -4.76 3.85 -6.56
C TRP A 34 -4.49 2.38 -6.92
N VAL A 35 -5.43 1.68 -7.55
CA VAL A 35 -5.27 0.29 -8.03
C VAL A 35 -4.16 0.19 -9.06
N ALA A 36 -4.12 1.09 -10.05
CA ALA A 36 -3.08 1.11 -11.09
C ALA A 36 -1.67 1.22 -10.49
N GLY A 37 -1.48 2.09 -9.50
CA GLY A 37 -0.20 2.25 -8.83
C GLY A 37 0.11 1.24 -7.73
N ARG A 38 -0.76 0.26 -7.43
CA ARG A 38 -0.53 -0.67 -6.31
C ARG A 38 0.69 -1.55 -6.49
N LYS A 39 0.81 -2.21 -7.64
CA LYS A 39 1.92 -3.13 -7.90
C LYS A 39 3.27 -2.42 -7.77
N ALA A 40 3.37 -1.21 -8.31
CA ALA A 40 4.58 -0.38 -8.18
C ALA A 40 4.86 0.07 -6.73
N ARG A 41 3.83 0.27 -5.90
CA ARG A 41 4.01 0.56 -4.46
C ARG A 41 4.43 -0.69 -3.68
N GLU A 42 3.87 -1.85 -4.01
CA GLU A 42 4.24 -3.13 -3.39
C GLU A 42 5.68 -3.52 -3.72
N ALA A 43 6.13 -3.31 -4.96
CA ALA A 43 7.52 -3.51 -5.36
C ALA A 43 8.46 -2.59 -4.56
N ARG A 44 8.22 -1.27 -4.59
CA ARG A 44 9.02 -0.30 -3.82
C ARG A 44 9.08 -0.63 -2.33
N ARG A 45 7.96 -1.04 -1.73
CA ARG A 45 7.94 -1.40 -0.31
C ARG A 45 8.83 -2.61 -0.01
N ARG A 46 8.88 -3.61 -0.90
CA ARG A 46 9.77 -4.77 -0.71
C ARG A 46 11.23 -4.37 -0.82
N ASP A 47 11.55 -3.50 -1.78
CA ASP A 47 12.92 -2.99 -1.94
C ASP A 47 13.34 -2.16 -0.72
N ASP A 48 12.44 -1.31 -0.21
CA ASP A 48 12.67 -0.54 1.02
C ASP A 48 12.84 -1.45 2.26
N GLU A 49 12.03 -2.52 2.39
CA GLU A 49 12.15 -3.49 3.49
C GLU A 49 13.48 -4.27 3.40
N ALA A 50 13.93 -4.64 2.20
CA ALA A 50 15.22 -5.28 1.99
C ALA A 50 16.38 -4.34 2.35
N LEU A 51 16.32 -3.08 1.90
CA LEU A 51 17.32 -2.06 2.21
C LEU A 51 17.39 -1.77 3.71
N ALA A 52 16.24 -1.63 4.37
CA ALA A 52 16.19 -1.41 5.82
C ALA A 52 16.78 -2.59 6.60
N HIS A 53 16.56 -3.83 6.14
CA HIS A 53 17.17 -5.01 6.73
C HIS A 53 18.71 -4.98 6.60
N GLU A 54 19.23 -4.66 5.42
CA GLU A 54 20.67 -4.54 5.18
C GLU A 54 21.32 -3.47 6.08
N ILE A 55 20.71 -2.28 6.15
CA ILE A 55 21.17 -1.20 7.03
C ILE A 55 21.20 -1.66 8.49
N THR A 56 20.19 -2.40 8.93
CA THR A 56 20.11 -2.91 10.30
C THR A 56 21.25 -3.88 10.61
N VAL A 57 21.57 -4.79 9.68
CA VAL A 57 22.67 -5.75 9.84
C VAL A 57 24.01 -5.02 9.94
N ILE A 58 24.28 -4.08 9.04
CA ILE A 58 25.52 -3.28 9.06
C ILE A 58 25.64 -2.50 10.36
N HIS A 59 24.56 -1.86 10.80
CA HIS A 59 24.55 -1.08 12.03
C HIS A 59 24.82 -1.93 13.27
N LEU A 60 24.25 -3.13 13.34
CA LEU A 60 24.50 -4.07 14.43
C LEU A 60 25.95 -4.58 14.43
N ALA A 61 26.48 -4.93 13.27
CA ALA A 61 27.88 -5.37 13.13
C ALA A 61 28.86 -4.26 13.55
N SER A 62 28.60 -3.01 13.16
CA SER A 62 29.45 -1.88 13.53
C SER A 62 29.42 -1.57 15.03
N ARG A 63 28.32 -1.85 15.74
CA ARG A 63 28.20 -1.59 17.19
C ARG A 63 28.90 -2.63 18.06
N HIS A 64 29.27 -3.78 17.49
CA HIS A 64 29.99 -4.85 18.19
C HIS A 64 31.51 -4.78 17.97
N ASN A 65 31.99 -3.85 17.14
CA ASN A 65 33.40 -3.45 17.03
C ASN A 65 33.67 -2.26 17.95
#